data_AF-A0A7X7KGZ7-F1
#
_entry.id   AF-A0A7X7KGZ7-F1
#
_cell.length_a   1.000
_cell.length_b   1.000
_cell.length_c   1.000
_cell.angle_alpha   90.00
_cell.angle_beta   90.00
_cell.angle_gamma   90.00
#
_symmetry.space_group_name_H-M   'P 1'
#
loop_
_entity.id
_entity.type
_entity.pdbx_description
1 polymer ?
#
loop_
_entity_poly.entity_id
_entity_poly.type
_entity_poly.pdbx_seq_one_letter_code
_entity_poly.pdbx_strand_id
1 'polypeptide(L)'
;MRSLLHIAKSTALRSQAELGNERNGTALRSQAELGNERNSTALRSQAELGNERVGYVIAAAVPLILLFAAGFSVAEERSARQIYVPFSDLHVLLQNQPKRVLIDKKDYEELLKKAERAPDRDAPLPAVIAAADYSIAADRHRAEISGKLTIDVLRKGLHALPLDLAGVGLRAAKLDGRPAPIGLGSGGRLMLFVEGVGPHLLDLDMTAPLASTAARQVLNYRLPRPAAATLRLEAPGDVEIKGGADVISRQVDAAA
;
A
#
# COMPACT_ATOMS: atom_id res chain seq x y z
N MET A 1 1.33 76.22 -11.50
CA MET A 1 1.57 75.50 -12.78
C MET A 1 0.80 74.18 -12.69
N ARG A 2 -0.47 74.13 -13.08
CA ARG A 2 -0.98 73.66 -14.39
C ARG A 2 -0.34 72.33 -14.84
N SER A 3 -1.08 71.22 -14.76
CA SER A 3 -1.56 70.56 -15.98
C SER A 3 -2.64 69.50 -15.69
N LEU A 4 -3.81 69.72 -16.29
CA LEU A 4 -4.86 68.76 -16.58
C LEU A 4 -4.38 67.83 -17.70
N LEU A 5 -4.62 66.51 -17.63
CA LEU A 5 -4.99 65.74 -18.83
C LEU A 5 -5.53 64.33 -18.52
N HIS A 6 -6.81 64.16 -18.91
CA HIS A 6 -7.37 63.03 -19.65
C HIS A 6 -7.63 61.68 -18.96
N ILE A 7 -8.88 61.60 -18.50
CA ILE A 7 -9.83 60.52 -18.75
C ILE A 7 -9.76 60.05 -20.22
N ALA A 8 -9.33 58.81 -20.46
CA ALA A 8 -9.74 57.94 -21.58
C ALA A 8 -8.92 56.63 -21.55
N LYS A 9 -9.54 55.51 -21.15
CA LYS A 9 -9.23 54.12 -21.57
C LYS A 9 -10.01 53.10 -20.71
N SER A 10 -11.34 53.15 -20.72
CA SER A 10 -12.19 52.16 -20.02
C SER A 10 -13.33 51.65 -20.91
N THR A 11 -13.03 51.29 -22.17
CA THR A 11 -14.03 50.72 -23.09
C THR A 11 -13.52 49.57 -23.97
N ALA A 12 -12.26 49.12 -23.83
CA ALA A 12 -11.68 48.12 -24.74
C ALA A 12 -11.58 46.68 -24.21
N LEU A 13 -12.01 46.39 -22.96
CA LEU A 13 -11.81 45.07 -22.34
C LEU A 13 -13.06 44.20 -22.20
N ARG A 14 -14.26 44.69 -22.56
CA ARG A 14 -15.50 43.89 -22.49
C ARG A 14 -15.80 43.07 -23.75
N SER A 15 -15.18 43.37 -24.89
CA SER A 15 -15.53 42.70 -26.17
C SER A 15 -14.77 41.39 -26.44
N GLN A 16 -13.66 41.09 -25.74
CA GLN A 16 -12.91 39.84 -25.94
C GLN A 16 -13.34 38.68 -25.04
N ALA A 17 -14.17 38.92 -24.02
CA ALA A 17 -14.68 37.86 -23.15
C ALA A 17 -15.92 37.14 -23.71
N GLU A 18 -16.68 37.78 -24.61
CA GLU A 18 -17.92 37.19 -25.18
C GLU A 18 -17.66 36.32 -26.42
N LEU A 19 -16.59 36.57 -27.19
CA LEU A 19 -16.27 35.82 -28.41
C LEU A 19 -15.64 34.43 -28.17
N GLY A 20 -15.19 34.14 -26.95
CA GLY A 20 -14.59 32.84 -26.58
C GLY A 20 -15.61 31.78 -26.15
N ASN A 21 -16.83 32.18 -25.77
CA ASN A 21 -17.83 31.27 -25.21
C ASN A 21 -18.75 30.67 -26.28
N GLU A 22 -18.93 31.34 -27.43
CA GLU A 22 -19.82 30.88 -28.50
C GLU A 22 -19.22 29.77 -29.38
N ARG A 23 -17.90 29.61 -29.39
CA ARG A 23 -17.21 28.54 -30.16
C ARG A 23 -17.29 27.16 -29.49
N ASN A 24 -17.52 27.11 -28.18
CA ASN A 24 -17.61 25.83 -27.45
C ASN A 24 -19.04 25.28 -27.38
N GLY A 25 -20.08 26.10 -27.58
CA GLY A 25 -21.48 25.66 -27.50
C GLY A 25 -21.98 24.90 -28.73
N THR A 26 -21.41 25.15 -29.91
CA THR A 26 -21.81 24.51 -31.18
C THR A 26 -21.13 23.16 -31.41
N ALA A 27 -19.90 22.97 -30.94
CA ALA A 27 -19.19 21.70 -31.03
C ALA A 27 -19.76 20.60 -30.10
N LEU A 28 -20.35 20.99 -28.96
CA LEU A 28 -20.91 20.04 -27.98
C LEU A 28 -22.30 19.50 -28.37
N ARG A 29 -23.07 20.21 -29.20
CA ARG A 29 -24.37 19.70 -29.70
C ARG A 29 -24.23 18.63 -30.78
N SER A 30 -23.19 18.70 -31.62
CA SER A 30 -22.97 17.72 -32.70
C SER A 30 -22.47 16.35 -32.20
N GLN A 31 -21.69 16.28 -31.12
CA GLN A 31 -21.21 15.00 -30.58
C GLN A 31 -22.25 14.26 -29.72
N ALA A 32 -23.23 14.96 -29.15
CA ALA A 32 -24.32 14.34 -28.39
C ALA A 32 -25.35 13.63 -29.30
N GLU A 33 -25.56 14.11 -30.53
CA GLU A 33 -26.46 13.47 -31.50
C GLU A 33 -25.84 12.25 -32.19
N LEU A 34 -24.51 12.23 -32.40
CA LEU A 34 -23.80 11.09 -33.01
C LEU A 34 -23.57 9.89 -32.06
N GLY A 35 -23.76 10.07 -30.76
CA GLY A 35 -23.61 9.02 -29.73
C GLY A 35 -24.86 8.15 -29.52
N ASN A 36 -26.03 8.62 -29.97
CA ASN A 36 -27.31 7.95 -29.71
C ASN A 36 -27.80 7.06 -30.87
N GLU A 37 -27.21 7.19 -32.06
CA GLU A 37 -27.56 6.36 -33.23
C GLU A 37 -26.81 5.02 -33.30
N ARG A 38 -25.79 4.81 -32.47
CA ARG A 38 -25.01 3.55 -32.47
C ARG A 38 -25.61 2.44 -31.59
N ASN A 39 -26.61 2.74 -30.75
CA ASN A 39 -27.26 1.76 -29.87
C ASN A 39 -28.58 1.19 -30.42
N SER A 40 -29.03 1.63 -31.59
CA SER A 40 -30.34 1.23 -32.15
C SER A 40 -30.26 0.17 -33.26
N THR A 41 -29.06 -0.21 -33.70
CA THR A 41 -28.84 -1.17 -34.81
C THR A 41 -28.24 -2.50 -34.38
N ALA A 42 -27.91 -2.70 -33.09
CA ALA A 42 -27.35 -3.95 -32.57
C ALA A 42 -28.39 -4.90 -31.92
N LEU A 43 -29.68 -4.54 -31.90
CA LEU A 43 -30.74 -5.32 -31.23
C LEU A 43 -31.75 -5.98 -32.20
N ARG A 44 -31.38 -6.18 -33.47
CA ARG A 44 -32.26 -6.82 -34.48
C ARG A 44 -31.73 -8.09 -35.15
N SER A 45 -30.70 -8.74 -34.59
CA SER A 45 -30.11 -9.96 -35.18
C SER A 45 -29.89 -11.11 -34.18
N GLN A 46 -30.83 -11.34 -33.26
CA GLN A 46 -30.92 -12.60 -32.50
C GLN A 46 -32.39 -12.92 -32.21
N ALA A 47 -33.16 -13.21 -33.25
CA ALA A 47 -34.52 -13.72 -33.11
C ALA A 47 -34.87 -14.57 -34.33
N GLU A 48 -34.01 -15.51 -34.70
CA GLU A 48 -34.35 -16.56 -35.66
C GLU A 48 -33.46 -17.77 -35.37
N LEU A 49 -34.11 -18.85 -34.94
CA LEU A 49 -33.73 -20.28 -34.93
C LEU A 49 -34.68 -20.91 -33.89
N GLY A 50 -35.88 -21.34 -34.25
CA GLY A 50 -36.11 -22.29 -35.33
C GLY A 50 -36.13 -23.69 -34.72
N ASN A 51 -37.24 -23.98 -34.04
CA ASN A 51 -37.67 -25.29 -33.58
C ASN A 51 -37.65 -26.30 -34.74
N GLU A 52 -36.95 -27.42 -34.60
CA GLU A 52 -37.46 -28.78 -34.88
C GLU A 52 -36.40 -29.89 -34.78
N ARG A 53 -36.84 -31.02 -34.16
CA ARG A 53 -36.44 -32.43 -34.37
C ARG A 53 -35.31 -33.05 -33.51
N VAL A 54 -35.78 -33.67 -32.42
CA VAL A 54 -35.76 -35.14 -32.17
C VAL A 54 -34.55 -35.92 -32.71
N GLY A 55 -33.75 -36.47 -31.79
CA GLY A 55 -32.75 -37.50 -32.09
C GLY A 55 -32.01 -37.98 -30.84
N TYR A 56 -32.52 -39.04 -30.22
CA TYR A 56 -32.03 -39.73 -29.02
C TYR A 56 -30.80 -40.59 -29.31
N VAL A 57 -29.67 -40.40 -28.60
CA VAL A 57 -28.67 -41.47 -28.35
C VAL A 57 -28.05 -41.32 -26.95
N ILE A 58 -28.65 -42.04 -26.01
CA ILE A 58 -28.08 -42.91 -24.96
C ILE A 58 -26.73 -42.54 -24.30
N ALA A 59 -26.86 -42.16 -23.03
CA ALA A 59 -26.13 -42.62 -21.83
C ALA A 59 -24.58 -42.66 -21.80
N ALA A 60 -24.01 -41.74 -21.02
CA ALA A 60 -22.99 -42.07 -20.01
C ALA A 60 -23.08 -41.04 -18.87
N ALA A 61 -23.67 -41.44 -17.75
CA ALA A 61 -23.74 -40.64 -16.53
C ALA A 61 -22.56 -41.01 -15.62
N VAL A 62 -21.61 -40.08 -15.42
CA VAL A 62 -20.84 -39.94 -14.18
C VAL A 62 -20.52 -38.44 -14.01
N PRO A 63 -20.88 -37.81 -12.88
CA PRO A 63 -20.70 -36.38 -12.68
C PRO A 63 -19.28 -36.09 -12.18
N LEU A 64 -18.55 -35.14 -12.79
CA LEU A 64 -17.36 -34.57 -12.15
C LEU A 64 -17.62 -33.11 -11.84
N ILE A 65 -18.16 -32.95 -10.63
CA ILE A 65 -18.39 -31.71 -9.92
C ILE A 65 -17.11 -30.87 -9.90
N LEU A 66 -17.26 -29.63 -10.37
CA LEU A 66 -16.46 -28.44 -10.10
C LEU A 66 -15.53 -28.58 -8.88
N LEU A 67 -14.22 -28.64 -9.13
CA LEU A 67 -13.21 -28.42 -8.11
C LEU A 67 -13.10 -26.91 -7.85
N PHE A 68 -14.13 -26.36 -7.21
CA PHE A 68 -14.05 -25.07 -6.52
C PHE A 68 -13.21 -25.31 -5.27
N ALA A 69 -11.89 -25.18 -5.39
CA ALA A 69 -11.01 -25.01 -4.25
C ALA A 69 -11.27 -23.62 -3.65
N ALA A 70 -12.43 -23.45 -3.02
CA ALA A 70 -12.62 -22.43 -2.02
C ALA A 70 -11.64 -22.78 -0.90
N GLY A 71 -10.51 -22.07 -0.88
CA GLY A 71 -9.69 -21.96 0.31
C GLY A 71 -10.55 -21.34 1.40
N PHE A 72 -11.27 -22.19 2.12
CA PHE A 72 -11.74 -21.87 3.46
C PHE A 72 -10.48 -21.69 4.29
N SER A 73 -10.00 -20.46 4.31
CA SER A 73 -9.21 -19.97 5.43
C SER A 73 -10.15 -20.09 6.62
N VAL A 74 -10.02 -21.19 7.36
CA VAL A 74 -10.59 -21.29 8.69
C VAL A 74 -9.89 -20.18 9.46
N ALA A 75 -10.54 -19.02 9.53
CA ALA A 75 -10.29 -18.08 10.59
C ALA A 75 -10.44 -18.92 11.85
N GLU A 76 -9.31 -19.27 12.45
CA GLU A 76 -9.25 -20.03 13.68
C GLU A 76 -9.93 -19.15 14.72
N GLU A 77 -11.25 -19.30 14.85
CA GLU A 77 -11.97 -18.89 16.03
C GLU A 77 -11.24 -19.62 17.15
N ARG A 78 -10.34 -18.90 17.82
CA ARG A 78 -9.76 -19.33 19.08
C ARG A 78 -10.91 -19.40 20.07
N SER A 79 -11.70 -20.47 19.98
CA SER A 79 -12.84 -20.71 20.84
C SER A 79 -12.26 -20.78 22.24
N ALA A 80 -12.65 -19.82 23.09
CA ALA A 80 -12.15 -19.72 24.44
C ALA A 80 -12.42 -21.05 25.16
N ARG A 81 -11.39 -21.87 25.31
CA ARG A 81 -11.52 -23.20 25.92
C ARG A 81 -11.70 -23.03 27.42
N GLN A 82 -12.92 -23.27 27.89
CA GLN A 82 -13.22 -23.28 29.32
C GLN A 82 -12.74 -24.61 29.91
N ILE A 83 -11.82 -24.53 30.87
CA ILE A 83 -11.32 -25.69 31.62
C ILE A 83 -11.77 -25.50 33.06
N TYR A 84 -12.55 -26.45 33.58
CA TYR A 84 -12.94 -26.46 34.98
C TYR A 84 -11.80 -27.04 35.82
N VAL A 85 -11.29 -26.25 36.76
CA VAL A 85 -10.16 -26.62 37.62
C VAL A 85 -10.65 -26.59 39.06
N PRO A 86 -10.57 -27.71 39.81
CA PRO A 86 -10.80 -27.71 41.25
C PRO A 86 -9.86 -26.73 41.95
N PHE A 87 -10.35 -26.03 42.97
CA PHE A 87 -9.57 -24.99 43.64
C PHE A 87 -8.25 -25.51 44.25
N SER A 88 -8.24 -26.76 44.70
CA SER A 88 -7.03 -27.45 45.20
C SER A 88 -5.90 -27.54 44.16
N ASP A 89 -6.27 -27.63 42.88
CA ASP A 89 -5.35 -27.95 41.79
C ASP A 89 -4.88 -26.69 41.04
N LEU A 90 -5.47 -25.53 41.35
CA LEU A 90 -5.14 -24.25 40.75
C LEU A 90 -3.68 -23.87 40.97
N HIS A 91 -3.12 -24.18 42.14
CA HIS A 91 -1.73 -23.87 42.47
C HIS A 91 -0.75 -24.56 41.51
N VAL A 92 -1.04 -25.80 41.10
CA VAL A 92 -0.21 -26.57 40.16
C VAL A 92 -0.16 -25.91 38.78
N LEU A 93 -1.26 -25.29 38.34
CA LEU A 93 -1.29 -24.56 37.05
C LEU A 93 -0.54 -23.23 37.11
N LEU A 94 -0.50 -22.57 38.27
CA LEU A 94 0.14 -21.27 38.43
C LEU A 94 1.65 -21.36 38.61
N GLN A 95 2.16 -22.43 39.25
CA GLN A 95 3.60 -22.61 39.50
C GLN A 95 4.46 -22.67 38.23
N ASN A 96 3.93 -23.20 37.12
CA ASN A 96 4.72 -23.50 35.93
C ASN A 96 4.78 -22.36 34.88
N GLN A 97 4.08 -21.23 35.08
CA GLN A 97 4.06 -20.13 34.09
C GLN A 97 3.97 -18.75 34.78
N PRO A 98 5.07 -18.00 34.88
CA PRO A 98 5.16 -16.77 35.69
C PRO A 98 4.42 -15.54 35.11
N LYS A 99 3.81 -15.65 33.93
CA LYS A 99 3.12 -14.54 33.23
C LYS A 99 1.59 -14.67 33.28
N ARG A 100 1.01 -14.99 34.44
CA ARG A 100 -0.45 -15.05 34.63
C ARG A 100 -0.92 -14.10 35.72
N VAL A 101 -2.10 -13.51 35.52
CA VAL A 101 -2.79 -12.69 36.53
C VAL A 101 -4.15 -13.35 36.79
N LEU A 102 -4.45 -13.63 38.06
CA LEU A 102 -5.76 -14.12 38.48
C LEU A 102 -6.73 -12.94 38.50
N ILE A 103 -7.84 -13.05 37.79
CA ILE A 103 -8.89 -12.04 37.74
C ILE A 103 -10.26 -12.71 37.86
N ASP A 104 -11.24 -11.99 38.39
CA ASP A 104 -12.61 -12.48 38.41
C ASP A 104 -13.17 -12.61 37.01
N LYS A 105 -14.09 -13.57 36.82
CA LYS A 105 -14.74 -13.79 35.52
C LYS A 105 -15.42 -12.52 35.01
N LYS A 106 -16.06 -11.77 35.91
CA LYS A 106 -16.69 -10.48 35.58
C LYS A 106 -15.67 -9.50 35.02
N ASP A 107 -14.51 -9.35 35.66
CA ASP A 107 -13.47 -8.43 35.22
C ASP A 107 -12.85 -8.89 33.89
N TYR A 108 -12.65 -10.20 33.72
CA TYR A 108 -12.22 -10.78 32.44
C TYR A 108 -13.20 -10.44 31.30
N GLU A 109 -14.50 -10.64 31.53
CA GLU A 109 -15.54 -10.32 30.54
C GLU A 109 -15.63 -8.82 30.24
N GLU A 110 -15.45 -7.97 31.27
CA GLU A 110 -15.40 -6.51 31.08
C GLU A 110 -14.15 -6.09 30.28
N LEU A 111 -13.00 -6.70 30.54
CA LEU A 111 -11.78 -6.46 29.77
C LEU A 111 -11.92 -6.94 28.33
N LEU A 112 -12.56 -8.10 28.12
CA LEU A 112 -12.85 -8.61 26.78
C LEU A 112 -13.76 -7.66 26.01
N LYS A 113 -14.85 -7.19 26.63
CA LYS A 113 -15.75 -6.18 26.05
C LYS A 113 -15.05 -4.84 25.77
N LYS A 114 -14.11 -4.43 26.62
CA LYS A 114 -13.29 -3.23 26.40
C LYS A 114 -12.31 -3.41 25.25
N ALA A 115 -11.76 -4.61 25.07
CA ALA A 115 -10.84 -4.97 23.98
C ALA A 115 -11.56 -5.18 22.65
N GLU A 116 -12.81 -5.62 22.65
CA GLU A 116 -13.68 -5.75 21.46
C GLU A 116 -14.14 -4.40 20.90
N ARG A 117 -13.79 -3.28 21.54
CA ARG A 117 -14.02 -1.95 20.95
C ARG A 117 -13.28 -1.87 19.62
N ALA A 118 -14.05 -1.63 18.56
CA ALA A 118 -13.52 -1.39 17.23
C ALA A 118 -12.35 -0.40 17.30
N PRO A 119 -11.25 -0.63 16.56
CA PRO A 119 -10.11 0.27 16.53
C PRO A 119 -10.61 1.70 16.37
N ASP A 120 -10.03 2.58 17.18
CA ASP A 120 -10.49 3.95 17.37
C ASP A 120 -10.87 4.55 16.01
N ARG A 121 -12.14 4.93 15.84
CA ARG A 121 -12.70 5.31 14.53
C ARG A 121 -11.94 6.48 13.89
N ASP A 122 -11.23 7.24 14.72
CA ASP A 122 -10.39 8.36 14.35
C ASP A 122 -8.92 8.12 14.70
N ALA A 123 -8.35 6.99 14.27
CA ALA A 123 -6.90 6.87 14.16
C ALA A 123 -6.34 8.15 13.48
N PRO A 124 -5.42 8.89 14.13
CA PRO A 124 -4.95 10.19 13.61
C PRO A 124 -4.39 10.08 12.18
N LEU A 125 -3.85 8.92 11.84
CA LEU A 125 -3.39 8.56 10.51
C LEU A 125 -4.23 7.38 9.97
N PRO A 126 -4.69 7.43 8.71
CA PRO A 126 -5.48 6.34 8.12
C PRO A 126 -4.64 5.11 7.75
N ALA A 127 -3.36 5.30 7.47
CA ALA A 127 -2.37 4.25 7.23
C ALA A 127 -0.98 4.77 7.62
N VAL A 128 -0.05 3.88 7.94
CA VAL A 128 1.30 4.24 8.38
C VAL A 128 2.32 3.18 7.99
N ILE A 129 3.57 3.58 7.75
CA ILE A 129 4.72 2.67 7.72
C ILE A 129 5.09 2.39 9.17
N ALA A 130 4.80 1.19 9.68
CA ALA A 130 4.95 0.84 11.08
C ALA A 130 6.36 0.35 11.42
N ALA A 131 6.97 -0.42 10.51
CA ALA A 131 8.31 -0.96 10.67
C ALA A 131 9.06 -1.07 9.34
N ALA A 132 10.39 -1.15 9.40
CA ALA A 132 11.23 -1.36 8.23
C ALA A 132 12.51 -2.15 8.57
N ASP A 133 12.82 -3.15 7.77
CA ASP A 133 14.08 -3.90 7.82
C ASP A 133 14.81 -3.75 6.48
N TYR A 134 16.01 -3.17 6.53
CA TYR A 134 16.83 -2.95 5.35
C TYR A 134 18.13 -3.76 5.40
N SER A 135 18.53 -4.25 4.24
CA SER A 135 19.86 -4.80 4.00
C SER A 135 20.49 -4.07 2.82
N ILE A 136 21.72 -3.63 3.01
CA ILE A 136 22.53 -2.96 1.99
C ILE A 136 23.78 -3.79 1.77
N ALA A 137 24.00 -4.21 0.52
CA ALA A 137 25.26 -4.80 0.09
C ALA A 137 25.93 -3.83 -0.88
N ALA A 138 27.00 -3.17 -0.42
CA ALA A 138 27.79 -2.27 -1.23
C ALA A 138 28.93 -3.04 -1.90
N ASP A 139 29.09 -2.88 -3.21
CA ASP A 139 30.26 -3.34 -3.96
C ASP A 139 31.17 -2.16 -4.38
N ARG A 140 32.04 -2.32 -5.39
CA ARG A 140 32.94 -1.25 -5.83
C ARG A 140 32.24 -0.09 -6.56
N HIS A 141 31.04 -0.30 -7.09
CA HIS A 141 30.38 0.63 -8.01
C HIS A 141 28.95 0.99 -7.60
N ARG A 142 28.23 0.07 -6.95
CA ARG A 142 26.82 0.27 -6.56
C ARG A 142 26.50 -0.43 -5.25
N ALA A 143 25.48 0.08 -4.58
CA ALA A 143 24.84 -0.58 -3.46
C ALA A 143 23.54 -1.22 -3.94
N GLU A 144 23.39 -2.50 -3.66
CA GLU A 144 22.14 -3.23 -3.74
C GLU A 144 21.42 -3.06 -2.39
N ILE A 145 20.16 -2.63 -2.43
CA ILE A 145 19.38 -2.32 -1.23
C ILE A 145 18.07 -3.10 -1.30
N SER A 146 17.85 -3.98 -0.33
CA SER A 146 16.56 -4.64 -0.11
C SER A 146 15.89 -4.04 1.13
N GLY A 147 14.59 -3.76 1.05
CA GLY A 147 13.79 -3.29 2.17
C GLY A 147 12.52 -4.13 2.36
N LYS A 148 12.18 -4.43 3.60
CA LYS A 148 10.88 -5.00 3.98
C LYS A 148 10.19 -4.02 4.92
N LEU A 149 9.07 -3.46 4.48
CA LEU A 149 8.33 -2.47 5.23
C LEU A 149 6.98 -3.06 5.64
N THR A 150 6.64 -2.92 6.92
CA THR A 150 5.31 -3.24 7.43
C THR A 150 4.45 -2.00 7.34
N ILE A 151 3.32 -2.11 6.65
CA ILE A 151 2.35 -1.04 6.46
C ILE A 151 1.09 -1.40 7.24
N ASP A 152 0.69 -0.56 8.17
CA ASP A 152 -0.57 -0.74 8.90
C ASP A 152 -1.63 0.19 8.32
N VAL A 153 -2.67 -0.39 7.76
CA VAL A 153 -3.86 0.34 7.30
C VAL A 153 -4.90 0.29 8.40
N LEU A 154 -5.20 1.45 8.97
CA LEU A 154 -6.04 1.59 10.15
C LEU A 154 -7.49 1.92 9.79
N ARG A 155 -7.72 2.47 8.59
CA ARG A 155 -9.05 2.84 8.10
C ARG A 155 -9.33 2.28 6.71
N LYS A 156 -10.61 2.01 6.44
CA LYS A 156 -11.07 1.58 5.10
C LYS A 156 -10.82 2.67 4.06
N GLY A 157 -10.69 2.26 2.80
CA GLY A 157 -10.46 3.15 1.65
C GLY A 157 -9.03 3.10 1.12
N LEU A 158 -8.82 3.80 0.00
CA LEU A 158 -7.52 3.96 -0.66
C LEU A 158 -6.71 5.04 0.04
N HIS A 159 -5.51 4.67 0.50
CA HIS A 159 -4.59 5.60 1.16
C HIS A 159 -3.29 5.72 0.39
N ALA A 160 -2.73 6.93 0.37
CA ALA A 160 -1.45 7.22 -0.27
C ALA A 160 -0.37 7.48 0.80
N LEU A 161 0.68 6.66 0.81
CA LEU A 161 1.79 6.74 1.75
C LEU A 161 3.08 7.19 1.06
N PRO A 162 3.73 8.27 1.52
CA PRO A 162 4.99 8.71 0.94
C PRO A 162 6.12 7.75 1.34
N LEU A 163 6.85 7.24 0.35
CA LEU A 163 7.97 6.31 0.58
C LEU A 163 9.33 6.99 0.82
N ASP A 164 9.38 8.32 0.94
CA ASP A 164 10.60 9.12 1.20
C ASP A 164 11.94 8.61 0.64
N LEU A 165 11.93 8.10 -0.60
CA LEU A 165 13.12 7.57 -1.25
C LEU A 165 13.91 8.72 -1.88
N ALA A 166 15.20 8.82 -1.59
CA ALA A 166 16.12 9.74 -2.26
C ALA A 166 17.53 9.15 -2.37
N GLY A 167 18.25 9.48 -3.44
CA GLY A 167 19.58 8.91 -3.70
C GLY A 167 19.57 7.42 -4.07
N VAL A 168 18.38 6.83 -4.23
CA VAL A 168 18.18 5.43 -4.59
C VAL A 168 17.26 5.33 -5.82
N GLY A 169 17.53 4.38 -6.70
CA GLY A 169 16.65 3.97 -7.78
C GLY A 169 15.83 2.75 -7.37
N LEU A 170 14.50 2.82 -7.54
CA LEU A 170 13.60 1.71 -7.28
C LEU A 170 13.56 0.77 -8.49
N ARG A 171 13.96 -0.49 -8.33
CA ARG A 171 13.93 -1.52 -9.38
C ARG A 171 12.61 -2.29 -9.39
N ALA A 172 12.17 -2.70 -8.20
CA ALA A 172 10.91 -3.39 -8.03
C ALA A 172 10.31 -3.09 -6.66
N ALA A 173 8.99 -3.15 -6.60
CA ALA A 173 8.25 -3.09 -5.35
C ALA A 173 7.11 -4.10 -5.39
N LYS A 174 6.92 -4.83 -4.30
CA LYS A 174 5.82 -5.79 -4.16
C LYS A 174 5.05 -5.52 -2.88
N LEU A 175 3.74 -5.40 -2.98
CA LEU A 175 2.81 -5.33 -1.87
C LEU A 175 2.10 -6.67 -1.75
N ASP A 176 2.30 -7.34 -0.63
CA ASP A 176 1.77 -8.69 -0.35
C ASP A 176 2.08 -9.68 -1.50
N GLY A 177 3.34 -9.65 -1.96
CA GLY A 177 3.84 -10.51 -3.03
C GLY A 177 3.43 -10.14 -4.46
N ARG A 178 2.55 -9.15 -4.65
CA ARG A 178 2.10 -8.65 -5.97
C ARG A 178 2.78 -7.32 -6.31
N PRO A 179 2.93 -6.93 -7.59
CA PRO A 179 3.48 -5.62 -7.94
C PRO A 179 2.78 -4.49 -7.18
N ALA A 180 3.56 -3.68 -6.46
CA ALA A 180 3.01 -2.63 -5.62
C ALA A 180 2.48 -1.48 -6.49
N PRO A 181 1.26 -0.96 -6.24
CA PRO A 181 0.76 0.21 -6.93
C PRO A 181 1.48 1.46 -6.42
N ILE A 182 2.52 1.87 -7.14
CA ILE A 182 3.33 3.05 -6.84
C ILE A 182 3.10 4.11 -7.89
N GLY A 183 2.91 5.35 -7.45
CA GLY A 183 2.81 6.51 -8.32
C GLY A 183 3.68 7.67 -7.83
N LEU A 184 3.64 8.76 -8.59
CA LEU A 184 4.31 10.01 -8.25
C LEU A 184 3.29 10.99 -7.65
N GLY A 185 3.57 11.48 -6.45
CA GLY A 185 2.83 12.56 -5.82
C GLY A 185 3.30 13.94 -6.28
N SER A 186 2.75 14.97 -5.66
CA SER A 186 3.23 16.35 -5.85
C SER A 186 4.71 16.47 -5.47
N GLY A 187 5.49 17.17 -6.30
CA GLY A 187 6.93 17.29 -6.11
C GLY A 187 7.75 16.04 -6.50
N GLY A 188 7.16 15.07 -7.21
CA GLY A 188 7.88 13.90 -7.73
C GLY A 188 8.24 12.85 -6.68
N ARG A 189 7.63 12.91 -5.49
CA ARG A 189 7.86 11.93 -4.43
C ARG A 189 7.11 10.63 -4.74
N LEU A 190 7.76 9.49 -4.53
CA LEU A 190 7.10 8.19 -4.69
C LEU A 190 6.06 7.97 -3.59
N MET A 191 4.87 7.56 -4.01
CA MET A 191 3.71 7.27 -3.17
C MET A 191 3.30 5.82 -3.38
N LEU A 192 3.16 5.06 -2.28
CA LEU A 192 2.49 3.78 -2.26
C LEU A 192 0.99 4.00 -2.09
N PHE A 193 0.18 3.35 -2.92
CA PHE A 193 -1.25 3.27 -2.72
C PHE A 193 -1.59 1.95 -2.04
N VAL A 194 -2.43 1.97 -1.00
CA VAL A 194 -2.76 0.76 -0.23
C VAL A 194 -4.21 0.77 0.21
N GLU A 195 -4.83 -0.41 0.18
CA GLU A 195 -6.20 -0.69 0.60
C GLU A 195 -6.26 -2.01 1.38
N GLY A 196 -7.31 -2.18 2.17
CA GLY A 196 -7.50 -3.32 3.06
C GLY A 196 -7.05 -2.96 4.46
N VAL A 197 -7.93 -3.10 5.47
CA VAL A 197 -7.55 -2.79 6.85
C VAL A 197 -6.71 -3.93 7.40
N GLY A 198 -5.61 -3.58 8.09
CA GLY A 198 -4.68 -4.54 8.67
C GLY A 198 -3.22 -4.32 8.22
N PRO A 199 -2.34 -5.26 8.58
CA PRO A 199 -0.94 -5.22 8.19
C PRO A 199 -0.75 -5.69 6.75
N HIS A 200 0.11 -4.99 6.01
CA HIS A 200 0.57 -5.33 4.67
C HIS A 200 2.10 -5.33 4.63
N LEU A 201 2.67 -6.18 3.79
CA LEU A 201 4.12 -6.26 3.60
C LEU A 201 4.52 -5.64 2.26
N LEU A 202 5.36 -4.61 2.31
CA LEU A 202 5.98 -4.01 1.14
C LEU A 202 7.44 -4.46 1.03
N ASP A 203 7.74 -5.28 0.04
CA ASP A 203 9.11 -5.60 -0.36
C ASP A 203 9.60 -4.57 -1.38
N LEU A 204 10.76 -3.98 -1.13
CA LEU A 204 11.42 -3.03 -2.01
C LEU A 204 12.77 -3.60 -2.47
N ASP A 205 13.02 -3.49 -3.76
CA ASP A 205 14.29 -3.77 -4.41
C ASP A 205 14.81 -2.49 -5.04
N MET A 206 15.95 -2.01 -4.58
CA MET A 206 16.51 -0.71 -4.92
C MET A 206 18.02 -0.78 -5.16
N THR A 207 18.54 0.21 -5.87
CA THR A 207 19.98 0.38 -6.10
C THR A 207 20.40 1.81 -5.83
N ALA A 208 21.61 2.01 -5.31
CA ALA A 208 22.18 3.34 -5.11
C ALA A 208 23.61 3.43 -5.68
N PRO A 209 24.00 4.57 -6.27
CA PRO A 209 25.37 4.76 -6.72
C PRO A 209 26.33 4.93 -5.53
N LEU A 210 27.53 4.36 -5.64
CA LEU A 210 28.64 4.69 -4.73
C LEU A 210 29.51 5.75 -5.37
N ALA A 211 29.70 6.88 -4.67
CA ALA A 211 30.68 7.87 -5.08
C ALA A 211 32.05 7.48 -4.51
N SER A 212 33.07 7.37 -5.36
CA SER A 212 34.44 7.18 -4.90
C SER A 212 35.18 8.51 -4.90
N THR A 213 35.82 8.82 -3.77
CA THR A 213 36.87 9.84 -3.68
C THR A 213 38.23 9.15 -3.72
N ALA A 214 39.34 9.90 -3.76
CA ALA A 214 40.69 9.34 -3.75
C ALA A 214 41.02 8.52 -2.48
N ALA A 215 40.26 8.68 -1.39
CA ALA A 215 40.53 8.05 -0.10
C ALA A 215 39.37 7.23 0.48
N ARG A 216 38.13 7.44 0.02
CA ARG A 216 36.93 6.82 0.61
C ARG A 216 35.82 6.59 -0.41
N GLN A 217 35.02 5.57 -0.16
CA GLN A 217 33.73 5.38 -0.81
C GLN A 217 32.63 6.05 0.02
N VAL A 218 31.70 6.73 -0.65
CA VAL A 218 30.58 7.46 -0.05
C VAL A 218 29.27 6.95 -0.63
N LEU A 219 28.39 6.47 0.26
CA LEU A 219 27.03 6.09 -0.07
C LEU A 219 26.06 7.11 0.52
N ASN A 220 25.27 7.76 -0.35
CA ASN A 220 24.22 8.71 0.04
C ASN A 220 22.86 8.10 -0.25
N TYR A 221 22.01 7.99 0.77
CA TYR A 221 20.66 7.44 0.61
C TYR A 221 19.67 8.07 1.58
N ARG A 222 18.39 7.99 1.22
CA ARG A 222 17.25 8.23 2.11
C ARG A 222 16.23 7.14 1.87
N LEU A 223 15.83 6.51 2.97
CA LEU A 223 14.84 5.43 3.02
C LEU A 223 13.80 5.80 4.10
N PRO A 224 12.56 5.29 4.04
CA PRO A 224 11.57 5.45 5.10
C PRO A 224 12.12 5.08 6.46
N ARG A 225 11.88 5.96 7.44
CA ARG A 225 12.26 5.77 8.84
C ARG A 225 11.02 5.74 9.73
N PRO A 226 10.35 4.59 9.81
CA PRO A 226 9.33 4.38 10.82
C PRO A 226 9.95 4.27 12.22
N ALA A 227 9.11 4.21 13.25
CA ALA A 227 9.57 4.13 14.65
C ALA A 227 10.39 2.85 14.93
N ALA A 228 10.06 1.73 14.27
CA ALA A 228 10.82 0.49 14.34
C ALA A 228 11.60 0.28 13.04
N ALA A 229 12.90 0.56 13.02
CA ALA A 229 13.71 0.40 11.81
C ALA A 229 15.06 -0.27 12.09
N THR A 230 15.39 -1.29 11.32
CA THR A 230 16.69 -1.97 11.32
C THR A 230 17.40 -1.73 9.99
N LEU A 231 18.70 -1.51 10.02
CA LEU A 231 19.53 -1.45 8.82
C LEU A 231 20.81 -2.26 9.04
N ARG A 232 21.06 -3.21 8.13
CA ARG A 232 22.33 -3.93 8.03
C ARG A 232 23.06 -3.46 6.77
N LEU A 233 24.35 -3.18 6.90
CA LEU A 233 25.23 -2.83 5.79
C LEU A 233 26.40 -3.80 5.76
N GLU A 234 26.68 -4.34 4.58
CA GLU A 234 27.88 -5.08 4.25
C GLU A 234 28.62 -4.32 3.15
N ALA A 235 29.91 -4.05 3.36
CA ALA A 235 30.72 -3.30 2.42
C ALA A 235 32.20 -3.70 2.49
N PRO A 236 32.92 -3.73 1.35
CA PRO A 236 34.35 -3.98 1.32
C PRO A 236 35.14 -2.71 1.70
N GLY A 237 36.00 -2.81 2.72
CA GLY A 237 36.92 -1.75 3.11
C GLY A 237 36.28 -0.55 3.81
N ASP A 238 36.86 0.64 3.62
CA ASP A 238 36.47 1.87 4.32
C ASP A 238 35.34 2.62 3.59
N VAL A 239 34.09 2.37 4.02
CA VAL A 239 32.91 3.10 3.54
C VAL A 239 32.48 4.18 4.55
N GLU A 240 32.40 5.43 4.08
CA GLU A 240 31.84 6.55 4.84
C GLU A 240 30.36 6.70 4.50
N ILE A 241 29.52 6.61 5.54
CA ILE A 241 28.06 6.77 5.41
C ILE A 241 27.70 8.21 5.76
N LYS A 242 27.14 8.94 4.79
CA LYS A 242 26.63 10.30 5.02
C LYS A 242 25.10 10.25 5.03
N GLY A 243 24.56 10.11 6.24
CA GLY A 243 23.13 9.99 6.54
C GLY A 243 22.68 8.53 6.61
N GLY A 244 22.15 8.07 7.76
CA GLY A 244 21.86 6.63 7.85
C GLY A 244 21.81 5.97 9.23
N ALA A 245 20.84 6.33 10.09
CA ALA A 245 20.56 5.70 11.39
C ALA A 245 21.70 5.75 12.43
N ASP A 246 21.37 5.64 13.71
CA ASP A 246 22.38 5.50 14.76
C ASP A 246 23.03 4.11 14.67
N VAL A 247 24.35 4.06 14.75
CA VAL A 247 25.11 2.80 14.66
C VAL A 247 25.02 2.06 15.98
N ILE A 248 24.26 0.97 16.03
CA ILE A 248 24.08 0.15 17.24
C ILE A 248 25.26 -0.80 17.46
N SER A 249 25.84 -1.34 16.38
CA SER A 249 27.01 -2.24 16.46
C SER A 249 27.84 -2.23 15.17
N ARG A 250 29.11 -2.61 15.27
CA ARG A 250 30.03 -2.80 14.14
C ARG A 250 30.82 -4.09 14.36
N GLN A 251 30.89 -4.93 13.33
CA GLN A 251 31.75 -6.10 13.26
C GLN A 251 32.70 -5.93 12.07
N VAL A 252 33.97 -6.28 12.25
CA VAL A 252 35.01 -6.18 11.21
C VAL A 252 35.64 -7.55 11.05
N ASP A 253 35.54 -8.11 9.85
CA ASP A 253 36.24 -9.35 9.51
C ASP A 253 37.66 -9.00 9.04
N ALA A 254 38.67 -9.40 9.83
CA ALA A 254 40.08 -9.06 9.58
C ALA A 254 40.74 -9.88 8.45
N ALA A 255 39.96 -10.60 7.63
CA ALA A 255 40.46 -11.65 6.73
C ALA A 255 40.13 -11.43 5.24
N ALA A 256 39.71 -10.24 4.82
CA ALA A 256 39.32 -9.94 3.43
C ALA A 256 40.26 -8.96 2.73
#